data_AF-A0A3M3Y6I5-F1
#
_entry.id   AF-A0A3M3Y6I5-F1
#
_cell.length_a   1.000
_cell.length_b   1.000
_cell.length_c   1.000
_cell.angle_alpha   90.00
_cell.angle_beta   90.00
_cell.angle_gamma   90.00
#
_symmetry.space_group_name_H-M   'P 1'
#
loop_
_entity.id
_entity.type
_entity.pdbx_description
1 polymer ?
#
loop_
_entity_poly.entity_id
_entity_poly.type
_entity_poly.pdbx_seq_one_letter_code
_entity_poly.pdbx_strand_id
1 'polypeptide(L)' 'MVEVNTALDATPELVNADALGAGWFFRFIPQNADAIHGLLDQDAYDRLIKANAEA' A
#
# COMPACT_ATOMS: atom_id res chain seq x y z
N MET A 1 3.52 11.27 -10.42
CA MET A 1 2.42 11.25 -9.45
C MET A 1 1.16 11.64 -10.18
N VAL A 2 0.07 10.89 -10.02
CA VAL A 2 -1.20 11.09 -10.74
C VAL A 2 -2.25 11.73 -9.84
N GLU A 3 -2.32 11.30 -8.58
CA GLU A 3 -3.36 11.76 -7.65
C GLU A 3 -2.90 11.61 -6.19
N VAL A 4 -3.43 12.44 -5.30
CA VAL A 4 -3.30 12.32 -3.84
C VAL A 4 -4.70 12.32 -3.23
N ASN A 5 -4.94 11.48 -2.23
CA ASN A 5 -6.26 11.31 -1.63
C ASN A 5 -6.58 12.43 -0.62
N THR A 6 -7.24 13.48 -1.09
CA THR A 6 -7.64 14.61 -0.22
C THR A 6 -8.73 14.24 0.79
N ALA A 7 -9.36 13.07 0.69
CA ALA A 7 -10.32 12.62 1.71
C ALA A 7 -9.63 12.32 3.05
N LEU A 8 -8.35 11.93 3.02
CA LEU A 8 -7.57 11.66 4.24
C LEU A 8 -7.26 12.92 5.05
N ASP A 9 -7.33 14.10 4.45
CA ASP A 9 -7.16 15.38 5.17
C ASP A 9 -8.30 15.61 6.18
N ALA A 10 -9.52 15.20 5.81
CA ALA A 10 -10.70 15.35 6.64
C ALA A 10 -11.02 14.09 7.47
N THR A 11 -10.61 12.91 6.99
CA THR A 11 -10.99 11.61 7.55
C THR A 11 -9.79 10.67 7.56
N PRO A 12 -8.73 10.99 8.35
CA PRO A 12 -7.51 10.20 8.39
C PRO A 12 -7.72 8.76 8.88
N GLU A 13 -8.78 8.49 9.63
CA GLU A 13 -9.14 7.16 10.13
C GLU A 13 -9.51 6.16 9.03
N LEU A 14 -9.79 6.62 7.80
CA LEU A 14 -10.01 5.74 6.65
C LEU A 14 -8.85 4.80 6.39
N VAL A 15 -7.62 5.21 6.72
CA VAL A 15 -6.43 4.34 6.59
C VAL A 15 -6.52 3.11 7.50
N ASN A 16 -7.21 3.22 8.63
CA ASN A 16 -7.39 2.11 9.57
C ASN A 16 -8.65 1.30 9.21
N ALA A 17 -9.73 1.97 8.81
CA ALA A 17 -11.01 1.33 8.56
C ALA A 17 -11.06 0.59 7.21
N ASP A 18 -10.37 1.10 6.18
CA ASP A 18 -10.42 0.57 4.83
C ASP A 18 -9.09 0.79 4.07
N ALA A 19 -8.00 0.20 4.61
CA ALA A 19 -6.63 0.42 4.12
C ALA A 19 -6.42 0.10 2.63
N LEU A 20 -7.10 -0.92 2.11
CA LEU A 20 -6.98 -1.36 0.71
C LEU A 20 -8.05 -0.77 -0.21
N GLY A 21 -9.09 -0.13 0.35
CA GLY A 21 -10.14 0.56 -0.39
C GLY A 21 -9.95 2.08 -0.33
N ALA A 22 -10.80 2.77 0.44
CA ALA A 22 -10.83 4.22 0.54
C ALA A 22 -9.59 4.85 1.19
N GLY A 23 -8.79 4.07 1.93
CA GLY A 23 -7.62 4.50 2.68
C GLY A 23 -6.32 4.68 1.87
N TRP A 24 -6.36 4.66 0.54
CA TRP A 24 -5.18 4.86 -0.30
C TRP A 24 -4.58 6.26 -0.14
N PHE A 25 -3.26 6.41 -0.21
CA PHE A 25 -2.58 7.70 -0.04
C PHE A 25 -2.40 8.47 -1.35
N PHE A 26 -1.82 7.83 -2.36
CA PHE A 26 -1.53 8.43 -3.67
C PHE A 26 -1.63 7.40 -4.79
N ARG A 27 -1.80 7.87 -6.01
CA ARG A 27 -1.74 7.06 -7.23
C ARG A 27 -0.62 7.57 -8.13
N PHE A 28 0.05 6.65 -8.81
CA PHE A 28 1.09 6.98 -9.76
C PHE A 28 1.18 5.93 -10.86
N ILE A 29 1.79 6.32 -11.97
CA ILE A 29 2.17 5.39 -13.04
C ILE A 29 3.68 5.18 -12.90
N PRO A 30 4.14 3.94 -12.70
CA PRO A 30 5.57 3.63 -12.70
C PRO A 30 6.21 4.03 -14.02
N GLN A 31 7.44 4.57 -13.98
CA GLN A 31 8.19 4.85 -15.21
C GLN A 31 8.58 3.55 -15.95
N ASN A 32 8.78 2.47 -15.20
CA ASN A 32 8.99 1.12 -15.71
C ASN A 32 7.94 0.19 -15.09
N ALA A 33 7.07 -0.41 -15.91
CA ALA A 33 6.04 -1.33 -15.45
C ALA A 33 6.64 -2.63 -14.89
N ASP A 34 7.79 -3.07 -15.42
CA ASP A 34 8.45 -4.31 -14.99
C ASP A 34 8.96 -4.24 -13.55
N ALA A 35 9.13 -3.02 -13.01
CA ALA A 35 9.52 -2.82 -11.61
C ALA A 35 8.52 -3.44 -10.61
N ILE A 36 7.25 -3.62 -11.00
CA ILE A 36 6.22 -4.27 -10.18
C ILE A 36 6.55 -5.74 -9.92
N HIS A 37 7.21 -6.43 -10.86
CA HIS A 37 7.59 -7.84 -10.70
C HIS A 37 8.69 -8.07 -9.67
N GLY A 38 9.39 -7.00 -9.24
CA GLY A 38 10.38 -7.07 -8.16
C GLY A 38 9.77 -6.94 -6.76
N LEU A 39 8.46 -6.68 -6.65
CA LEU A 39 7.77 -6.57 -5.37
C LEU A 39 7.33 -7.95 -4.85
N LEU A 40 7.05 -8.02 -3.55
CA LEU A 40 6.52 -9.23 -2.93
C LEU A 40 5.07 -9.48 -3.39
N ASP A 41 4.74 -10.74 -3.62
CA ASP A 41 3.35 -11.19 -3.65
C ASP A 41 2.79 -11.32 -2.22
N GLN A 42 1.49 -11.65 -2.11
CA GLN A 42 0.81 -11.76 -0.82
C GLN A 42 1.48 -12.82 0.08
N ASP A 43 1.77 -14.00 -0.45
CA ASP A 43 2.35 -15.10 0.32
C ASP A 43 3.75 -14.75 0.84
N ALA A 44 4.57 -14.07 0.03
CA ALA A 44 5.90 -13.64 0.41
C ALA A 44 5.85 -12.51 1.46
N TYR A 45 4.89 -11.60 1.35
CA TYR A 45 4.67 -10.56 2.36
C TYR A 45 4.25 -11.15 3.71
N ASP A 46 3.33 -12.11 3.72
CA ASP A 46 2.88 -12.78 4.95
C ASP A 46 4.04 -13.50 5.66
N ARG A 47 4.90 -14.17 4.89
CA ARG A 47 6.13 -14.78 5.43
C ARG A 47 7.06 -13.75 6.07
N LEU A 48 7.25 -12.60 5.43
CA LEU A 48 8.08 -11.52 5.96
C LEU A 48 7.54 -11.00 7.31
N ILE A 49 6.24 -10.71 7.38
CA ILE A 49 5.62 -10.17 8.59
C ILE A 49 5.68 -11.19 9.73
N LYS A 50 5.41 -12.47 9.45
CA LYS A 50 5.53 -13.53 10.46
C LYS A 50 6.96 -13.64 10.99
N ALA A 51 7.96 -13.67 10.10
CA ALA A 51 9.36 -13.75 10.50
C ALA A 51 9.78 -12.54 11.36
N ASN A 52 9.29 -11.34 11.06
CA ASN A 52 9.59 -10.13 11.84
C ASN A 52 8.90 -10.10 13.22
N ALA A 53 7.72 -10.73 13.36
CA ALA A 53 7.01 -10.80 14.64
C ALA A 53 7.63 -11.80 15.62
N GLU A 54 8.40 -12.77 15.11
CA GLU A 54 9.07 -13.83 15.89
C GLU A 54 10.54 -13.47 16.24
N ALA A 55 11.03 -12.32 15.75
CA ALA A 55 12.37 -11.79 16.00
C ALA A 55 12.43 -10.94 17.28
#